data_AF-A0A0N0D4Z8-F1
#
_entry.id   AF-A0A0N0D4Z8-F1
#
_cell.length_a   1.000
_cell.length_b   1.000
_cell.length_c   1.000
_cell.angle_alpha   90.00
_cell.angle_beta   90.00
_cell.angle_gamma   90.00
#
_symmetry.space_group_name_H-M   'P 1'
#
loop_
_entity.id
_entity.type
_entity.pdbx_description
1 polymer ?
#
loop_
_entity_poly.entity_id
_entity_poly.type
_entity_poly.pdbx_seq_one_letter_code
_entity_poly.pdbx_strand_id
1 'polypeptide(L)'
;MIYALEERIGNPSLFCGRKREMEMLLNWVDRIKIKRAKSKALLGRRKSGKSAIMERLFNLLWNQNDRIVPLYFEVKDQNKWLLHFAADYLRNCLTQYISFLTRIPLPPQNLD
;
A
#
# COMPACT_ATOMS: atom_id res chain seq x y z
N MET A 1 5.30 12.22 -7.22
CA MET A 1 4.86 10.85 -6.85
C MET A 1 3.71 10.48 -7.78
N ILE A 2 3.76 9.30 -8.40
CA ILE A 2 2.67 8.77 -9.22
C ILE A 2 1.68 8.05 -8.28
N TYR A 3 0.39 8.32 -8.38
CA TYR A 3 -0.62 7.65 -7.55
C TYR A 3 -1.22 6.49 -8.36
N ALA A 4 -0.65 5.30 -8.21
CA ALA A 4 -1.14 4.09 -8.88
C ALA A 4 -2.45 3.58 -8.27
N LEU A 5 -2.69 3.90 -7.00
CA LEU A 5 -3.97 3.70 -6.31
C LEU A 5 -4.51 5.07 -5.92
N GLU A 6 -5.76 5.35 -6.29
CA GLU A 6 -6.45 6.56 -5.85
C GLU A 6 -6.65 6.53 -4.33
N GLU A 7 -6.23 7.59 -3.64
CA GLU A 7 -6.35 7.68 -2.18
C GLU A 7 -7.71 8.25 -1.79
N ARG A 8 -8.37 7.62 -0.81
CA ARG A 8 -9.69 8.06 -0.33
C ARG A 8 -9.71 9.42 0.35
N ILE A 9 -8.53 9.96 0.64
CA ILE A 9 -8.40 11.31 1.19
C ILE A 9 -8.67 12.40 0.15
N GLY A 10 -8.80 12.02 -1.13
CA GLY A 10 -8.97 12.96 -2.23
C GLY A 10 -7.65 13.64 -2.53
N ASN A 11 -7.52 14.93 -2.19
CA ASN A 11 -6.27 15.66 -2.41
C ASN A 11 -5.14 15.11 -1.52
N PRO A 12 -4.06 14.55 -2.10
CA PRO A 12 -2.99 13.96 -1.32
C PRO A 12 -2.26 14.92 -0.38
N SER A 13 -2.34 16.24 -0.60
CA SER A 13 -1.75 17.24 0.31
C SER A 13 -2.46 17.31 1.66
N LEU A 14 -3.69 16.78 1.77
CA LEU A 14 -4.48 16.77 3.00
C LEU A 14 -4.07 15.65 3.98
N PHE A 15 -3.16 14.76 3.58
CA PHE A 15 -2.67 13.70 4.46
C PHE A 15 -1.73 14.25 5.53
N CYS A 16 -2.26 14.45 6.73
CA CYS A 16 -1.52 15.01 7.87
C CYS A 16 -1.73 14.17 9.16
N GLY A 17 -0.97 14.48 10.22
CA GLY A 17 -1.19 13.92 11.56
C GLY A 17 -0.87 12.43 11.75
N ARG A 18 -0.24 11.77 10.78
CA ARG A 18 0.07 10.31 10.79
C ARG A 18 1.56 9.99 10.61
N LYS A 19 2.43 10.97 10.87
CA LYS A 19 3.88 10.85 10.64
C LYS A 19 4.48 9.66 11.41
N ARG A 20 4.11 9.50 12.68
CA ARG A 20 4.63 8.43 13.55
C ARG A 20 4.20 7.04 13.06
N GLU A 21 2.93 6.86 12.72
CA GLU A 21 2.42 5.58 12.23
C GLU A 21 3.05 5.23 10.87
N MET A 22 3.22 6.23 9.99
CA MET A 22 3.85 6.05 8.70
C MET A 22 5.32 5.64 8.86
N GLU A 23 6.08 6.28 9.75
CA GLU A 23 7.45 5.92 10.07
C GLU A 23 7.56 4.50 10.64
N MET A 24 6.63 4.09 11.52
CA MET A 24 6.56 2.72 12.04
C MET A 24 6.27 1.66 10.95
N LEU A 25 5.54 2.05 9.90
CA LEU A 25 5.27 1.20 8.73
C LEU A 25 6.49 1.13 7.80
N LEU A 26 7.17 2.25 7.54
CA LEU A 26 8.39 2.27 6.73
C LEU A 26 9.52 1.46 7.39
N ASN A 27 9.72 1.63 8.69
CA ASN A 27 10.66 0.81 9.47
C ASN A 27 10.30 -0.69 9.44
N TRP A 28 9.01 -1.02 9.30
CA TRP A 28 8.57 -2.40 9.12
C TRP A 28 8.87 -2.92 7.71
N VAL A 29 8.65 -2.11 6.68
CA VAL A 29 9.01 -2.38 5.29
C VAL A 29 10.51 -2.68 5.17
N ASP A 30 11.38 -1.91 5.81
CA ASP A 30 12.83 -2.19 5.79
C ASP A 30 13.18 -3.56 6.38
N ARG A 31 12.44 -4.01 7.40
CA ARG A 31 12.61 -5.35 7.96
C ARG A 31 12.11 -6.45 7.02
N ILE A 32 11.20 -6.16 6.08
CA ILE A 32 10.74 -7.12 5.07
C ILE A 32 11.91 -7.48 4.14
N LYS A 33 12.72 -6.50 3.74
CA LYS A 33 13.86 -6.69 2.82
C LYS A 33 14.86 -7.72 3.35
N ILE A 34 15.11 -7.69 4.66
CA ILE A 34 16.01 -8.62 5.36
C ILE A 34 15.29 -9.88 5.89
N LYS A 35 14.04 -10.13 5.47
CA LYS A 35 13.23 -11.29 5.85
C LYS A 35 13.02 -11.44 7.37
N ARG A 36 13.00 -10.33 8.13
CA ARG A 36 12.79 -10.31 9.59
C ARG A 36 11.46 -9.67 10.02
N ALA A 37 10.68 -9.16 9.07
CA ALA A 37 9.38 -8.58 9.38
C ALA A 37 8.38 -9.66 9.82
N LYS A 38 7.58 -9.34 10.85
CA LYS A 38 6.41 -10.11 11.26
C LYS A 38 5.14 -9.48 10.67
N SER A 39 4.08 -10.27 10.54
CA SER A 39 2.74 -9.76 10.17
C SER A 39 2.29 -8.67 11.14
N LYS A 40 1.70 -7.59 10.61
CA LYS A 40 1.18 -6.46 11.39
C LYS A 40 -0.29 -6.25 11.09
N ALA A 41 -1.04 -5.84 12.11
CA ALA A 41 -2.42 -5.39 11.98
C ALA A 41 -2.54 -3.96 12.53
N LEU A 42 -3.24 -3.10 11.79
CA LEU A 42 -3.58 -1.74 12.25
C LEU A 42 -5.04 -1.72 12.68
N LEU A 43 -5.28 -1.59 13.98
CA LEU A 43 -6.61 -1.62 14.58
C LEU A 43 -7.04 -0.22 15.02
N GLY A 44 -8.35 0.05 14.96
CA GLY A 44 -8.91 1.32 15.40
C GLY A 44 -10.33 1.56 14.90
N ARG A 45 -10.97 2.62 15.40
CA ARG A 45 -12.37 2.95 15.09
C ARG A 45 -12.61 3.23 13.60
N ARG A 46 -13.85 3.04 13.13
CA ARG A 46 -14.25 3.43 11.77
C ARG A 46 -13.94 4.91 11.53
N LYS A 47 -13.58 5.26 10.28
CA LYS A 47 -13.20 6.63 9.87
C LYS A 47 -11.95 7.20 10.56
N SER A 48 -11.12 6.39 11.23
CA SER A 48 -9.85 6.84 11.81
C SER A 48 -8.70 6.99 10.79
N GLY A 49 -8.94 6.83 9.48
CA GLY A 49 -7.92 6.98 8.44
C GLY A 49 -6.98 5.77 8.24
N LYS A 50 -7.33 4.59 8.77
CA LYS A 50 -6.51 3.36 8.62
C LYS A 50 -6.38 2.89 7.16
N SER A 51 -7.44 3.02 6.36
CA SER A 51 -7.36 2.69 4.93
C SER A 51 -6.49 3.70 4.19
N ALA A 52 -6.65 5.00 4.48
CA ALA A 52 -5.88 6.07 3.85
C ALA A 52 -4.36 5.93 4.09
N ILE A 53 -3.92 5.54 5.29
CA ILE A 53 -2.49 5.29 5.55
C ILE A 53 -1.95 4.09 4.77
N MET A 54 -2.75 3.03 4.57
CA MET A 54 -2.35 1.87 3.77
C MET A 54 -2.30 2.19 2.28
N GLU A 55 -3.24 3.00 1.79
CA GLU A 55 -3.26 3.51 0.41
C GLU A 55 -2.03 4.40 0.14
N ARG A 56 -1.70 5.30 1.08
CA ARG A 56 -0.48 6.12 1.02
C ARG A 56 0.79 5.27 1.02
N LEU A 57 0.86 4.26 1.89
CA LEU A 57 1.98 3.33 1.93
C LEU A 57 2.12 2.57 0.61
N PHE A 58 1.02 2.08 0.04
CA PHE A 58 1.03 1.42 -1.27
C PHE A 58 1.64 2.34 -2.33
N ASN A 59 1.17 3.58 -2.46
CA ASN A 59 1.69 4.51 -3.46
C ASN A 59 3.18 4.82 -3.24
N LEU A 60 3.61 5.03 -2.00
CA LEU A 60 5.03 5.24 -1.69
C LEU A 60 5.89 4.07 -2.15
N LEU A 61 5.53 2.85 -1.75
CA LEU A 61 6.26 1.63 -2.12
C LEU A 61 6.21 1.36 -3.62
N TRP A 62 5.10 1.68 -4.28
CA TRP A 62 4.94 1.51 -5.71
C TRP A 62 5.88 2.43 -6.47
N ASN A 63 6.11 3.66 -6.00
CA ASN A 63 7.07 4.56 -6.65
C ASN A 63 8.53 4.20 -6.36
N GLN A 64 8.83 3.61 -5.20
CA GLN A 64 10.18 3.24 -4.80
C GLN A 64 10.70 2.03 -5.60
N ASN A 65 11.99 2.02 -5.93
CA ASN A 65 12.64 0.90 -6.63
C ASN A 65 13.36 -0.07 -5.67
N ASP A 66 12.72 -0.40 -4.56
CA ASP A 66 13.38 -0.96 -3.37
C ASP A 66 13.06 -2.45 -3.13
N ARG A 67 12.93 -3.21 -4.23
CA ARG A 67 12.69 -4.67 -4.27
C ARG A 67 11.43 -5.16 -3.53
N ILE A 68 10.58 -4.26 -3.07
CA ILE A 68 9.30 -4.58 -2.43
C ILE A 68 8.18 -4.28 -3.41
N VAL A 69 7.38 -5.31 -3.69
CA VAL A 69 6.15 -5.19 -4.48
C VAL A 69 5.00 -4.94 -3.50
N PRO A 70 4.36 -3.76 -3.52
CA PRO A 70 3.15 -3.55 -2.73
C PRO A 70 1.95 -4.19 -3.42
N LEU A 71 1.09 -4.86 -2.64
CA LEU A 71 -0.19 -5.39 -3.07
C LEU A 71 -1.27 -4.86 -2.11
N TYR A 72 -2.32 -4.26 -2.67
CA TYR A 72 -3.46 -3.74 -1.93
C TYR A 72 -4.74 -4.44 -2.37
N PHE A 73 -5.50 -4.96 -1.41
CA PHE A 73 -6.81 -5.53 -1.69
C PHE A 73 -7.79 -5.10 -0.60
N GLU A 74 -8.92 -4.55 -1.01
CA GLU A 74 -10.00 -4.20 -0.08
C GLU A 74 -11.04 -5.32 -0.01
N VAL A 75 -11.14 -5.93 1.17
CA VAL A 75 -12.24 -6.84 1.49
C VAL A 75 -13.44 -6.01 1.93
N LYS A 76 -14.49 -6.00 1.12
CA LYS A 76 -15.75 -5.31 1.41
C LYS A 76 -16.69 -6.23 2.19
N ASP A 77 -17.50 -5.64 3.06
CA ASP A 77 -18.52 -6.35 3.84
C ASP A 77 -19.75 -6.64 2.97
N GLN A 78 -19.68 -7.73 2.21
CA GLN A 78 -20.74 -8.16 1.30
C GLN A 78 -20.70 -9.68 1.14
N ASN A 79 -21.88 -10.30 1.05
CA ASN A 79 -21.99 -11.71 0.75
C ASN A 79 -21.46 -11.99 -0.66
N LYS A 80 -20.30 -12.64 -0.74
CA LYS A 80 -19.68 -13.09 -1.98
C LYS A 80 -19.37 -14.57 -1.89
N TRP A 81 -19.62 -15.28 -2.97
CA TRP A 81 -19.13 -16.65 -3.12
C TRP A 81 -17.61 -16.68 -3.11
N LEU A 82 -17.04 -17.71 -2.46
CA LEU A 82 -15.59 -17.87 -2.33
C LEU A 82 -14.87 -17.85 -3.68
N LEU A 83 -15.46 -18.46 -4.71
CA LEU A 83 -14.88 -18.49 -6.06
C LEU A 83 -14.77 -17.10 -6.68
N HIS A 84 -15.83 -16.27 -6.55
CA HIS A 84 -15.80 -14.89 -7.03
C HIS A 84 -14.80 -14.05 -6.25
N PHE A 85 -14.73 -14.24 -4.93
CA PHE A 85 -13.71 -13.59 -4.10
C PHE A 85 -12.29 -13.96 -4.55
N ALA A 86 -12.00 -15.25 -4.77
CA ALA A 86 -10.69 -15.71 -5.20
C ALA A 86 -10.30 -15.15 -6.57
N ALA A 87 -11.25 -15.12 -7.52
CA ALA A 87 -11.05 -14.54 -8.84
C ALA A 87 -10.75 -13.03 -8.76
N ASP A 88 -11.54 -12.27 -7.99
CA ASP A 88 -11.33 -10.84 -7.76
C ASP A 88 -9.95 -10.57 -7.11
N TYR A 89 -9.60 -11.36 -6.09
CA TYR A 89 -8.33 -11.25 -5.37
C TYR A 89 -7.13 -11.49 -6.28
N LEU A 90 -7.10 -12.62 -6.99
CA LEU A 90 -6.01 -12.96 -7.89
C LEU A 90 -5.89 -11.95 -9.03
N ARG A 91 -7.01 -11.53 -9.63
CA ARG A 91 -7.00 -10.53 -10.70
C ARG A 91 -6.40 -9.21 -10.22
N ASN A 92 -6.79 -8.74 -9.03
CA ASN A 92 -6.24 -7.51 -8.44
C ASN A 92 -4.74 -7.64 -8.15
N CYS A 93 -4.31 -8.73 -7.52
CA CYS A 93 -2.89 -8.95 -7.21
C CYS A 93 -2.03 -9.02 -8.48
N LEU A 94 -2.47 -9.77 -9.50
CA LEU A 94 -1.74 -9.90 -10.76
C LEU A 94 -1.69 -8.57 -11.52
N THR A 95 -2.80 -7.82 -11.57
CA THR A 95 -2.84 -6.51 -12.23
C THR A 95 -1.86 -5.54 -11.58
N GLN A 96 -1.86 -5.47 -10.25
CA GLN A 96 -0.93 -4.61 -9.51
C GLN A 96 0.51 -5.06 -9.67
N TYR A 97 0.78 -6.36 -9.67
CA TYR A 97 2.11 -6.91 -9.91
C TYR A 97 2.64 -6.56 -11.29
N ILE A 98 1.83 -6.77 -12.34
CA ILE A 98 2.19 -6.41 -13.72
C ILE A 98 2.42 -4.89 -13.81
N SER A 99 1.49 -4.09 -13.27
CA SER A 99 1.63 -2.62 -13.21
C SER A 99 2.93 -2.19 -12.54
N PHE A 100 3.31 -2.86 -11.45
CA PHE A 100 4.58 -2.62 -10.78
C PHE A 100 5.75 -2.96 -11.71
N LEU A 101 5.77 -4.13 -12.35
CA LEU A 101 6.86 -4.53 -13.25
C LEU A 101 7.02 -3.63 -14.48
N THR A 102 5.92 -3.12 -15.04
CA THR A 102 5.93 -2.32 -16.27
C THR A 102 6.10 -0.82 -16.01
N ARG A 103 6.12 -0.37 -14.75
CA ARG A 103 6.23 1.05 -14.43
C ARG A 103 7.61 1.61 -14.75
N ILE A 104 7.66 2.93 -14.93
CA ILE A 104 8.91 3.69 -14.87
C ILE A 104 9.05 4.19 -13.42
N PRO A 105 9.98 3.64 -12.61
CA PRO A 105 10.16 4.08 -11.23
C PRO A 105 10.67 5.52 -11.20
N LEU A 106 10.32 6.25 -10.13
CA LEU A 106 10.95 7.56 -9.93
C LEU A 106 12.44 7.36 -9.65
N PRO A 107 13.32 8.26 -10.14
CA PRO A 107 14.72 8.23 -9.76
C PRO A 107 14.81 8.28 -8.22
N PRO A 108 15.78 7.56 -7.62
CA PRO A 108 16.01 7.68 -6.18
C PRO A 108 16.19 9.17 -5.85
N GLN A 109 15.41 9.66 -4.89
CA GLN A 109 15.62 11.00 -4.35
C GLN A 109 17.01 10.98 -3.73
N ASN A 110 17.99 11.59 -4.39
CA ASN A 110 19.28 11.90 -3.77
C ASN A 110 18.95 12.75 -2.54
N LEU A 111 19.19 12.19 -1.36
CA LEU A 111 19.26 12.94 -0.12
C LEU A 111 20.57 13.73 -0.19
N ASP A 112 20.52 14.89 -0.84
CA ASP A 112 21.48 15.98 -0.62
C ASP A 112 21.00 16.82 0.57
#